data_AF-A0A949PIS3-F1
#
_entry.id   AF-A0A949PIS3-F1
#
_cell.length_a   1.000
_cell.length_b   1.000
_cell.length_c   1.000
_cell.angle_alpha   90.00
_cell.angle_beta   90.00
_cell.angle_gamma   90.00
#
_symmetry.space_group_name_H-M   'P 1'
#
loop_
_entity.id
_entity.type
_entity.pdbx_description
1 polymer ?
#
loop_
_entity_poly.entity_id
_entity_poly.type
_entity_poly.pdbx_seq_one_letter_code
_entity_poly.pdbx_strand_id
1 'polypeptide(L)' 'MIKEQELTRLAAFMVHTHGIVALDYADCTIVELEHQGEFDRADNWRDLRCMLREMIDGRVNRDGQTIH' A
#
# COMPACT_ATOMS: atom_id res chain seq x y z
N MET A 1 4.29 -14.22 2.66
CA MET A 1 4.46 -13.26 1.55
C MET A 1 3.10 -13.07 0.89
N ILE A 2 2.54 -11.85 0.95
CA ILE A 2 1.29 -11.51 0.26
C ILE A 2 1.50 -11.70 -1.25
N LYS A 3 0.53 -12.27 -1.97
CA LYS A 3 0.63 -12.37 -3.42
C LYS A 3 0.47 -10.99 -4.03
N GLU A 4 1.25 -10.66 -5.06
CA GLU A 4 1.23 -9.34 -5.71
C GLU A 4 -0.19 -8.88 -6.11
N GLN A 5 -1.03 -9.79 -6.62
CA GLN A 5 -2.43 -9.48 -6.92
C GLN A 5 -3.28 -9.11 -5.70
N GLU A 6 -3.02 -9.70 -4.54
CA GLU A 6 -3.72 -9.37 -3.29
C GLU A 6 -3.28 -7.99 -2.78
N LEU A 7 -1.99 -7.67 -2.90
CA LEU A 7 -1.44 -6.36 -2.60
C LEU A 7 -2.06 -5.27 -3.47
N THR A 8 -2.13 -5.49 -4.78
CA THR A 8 -2.74 -4.58 -5.75
C THR A 8 -4.21 -4.34 -5.42
N ARG A 9 -5.00 -5.39 -5.15
CA ARG A 9 -6.42 -5.24 -4.80
C ARG A 9 -6.61 -4.44 -3.51
N LEU A 10 -5.79 -4.70 -2.49
CA LEU A 10 -5.82 -3.96 -1.25
C LEU A 10 -5.46 -2.48 -1.47
N ALA A 11 -4.39 -2.21 -2.24
CA ALA A 11 -4.00 -0.84 -2.58
C ALA A 11 -5.11 -0.10 -3.33
N ALA A 12 -5.69 -0.74 -4.35
CA ALA A 12 -6.78 -0.16 -5.14
C ALA A 12 -8.01 0.14 -4.28
N PHE A 13 -8.35 -0.76 -3.35
CA PHE A 13 -9.40 -0.54 -2.36
C PHE A 13 -9.10 0.67 -1.47
N MET A 14 -7.90 0.73 -0.87
CA MET A 14 -7.51 1.83 0.01
C MET A 14 -7.49 3.19 -0.71
N VAL A 15 -6.94 3.26 -1.92
CA VAL A 15 -6.97 4.49 -2.74
C VAL A 15 -8.40 4.87 -3.10
N HIS A 16 -9.25 3.90 -3.44
CA HIS A 16 -10.65 4.18 -3.74
C HIS A 16 -11.41 4.73 -2.52
N THR A 17 -11.18 4.18 -1.33
CA THR A 17 -11.90 4.56 -0.10
C THR A 17 -11.34 5.81 0.56
N HIS A 18 -10.01 5.97 0.59
CA HIS A 18 -9.34 7.01 1.38
C HIS A 18 -8.58 8.03 0.51
N GLY A 19 -8.42 7.79 -0.80
CA GLY A 19 -7.65 8.66 -1.68
C GLY A 19 -6.21 8.80 -1.21
N ILE A 20 -5.70 10.03 -1.21
CA ILE A 20 -4.32 10.33 -0.79
C ILE A 20 -4.05 10.00 0.68
N VAL A 21 -5.08 10.02 1.53
CA VAL A 21 -4.98 9.70 2.98
C VAL A 21 -4.62 8.23 3.22
N ALA A 22 -4.78 7.35 2.22
CA ALA A 22 -4.31 5.97 2.29
C ALA A 22 -2.81 5.86 2.62
N LEU A 23 -2.00 6.83 2.19
CA LEU A 23 -0.57 6.87 2.48
C LEU A 23 -0.30 7.14 3.96
N ASP A 24 -1.05 8.05 4.57
CA ASP A 24 -0.91 8.37 5.99
C ASP A 24 -1.28 7.16 6.86
N TYR A 25 -2.34 6.43 6.49
CA TYR A 25 -2.68 5.18 7.18
C TYR A 25 -1.58 4.13 7.08
N ALA A 26 -0.95 3.99 5.91
CA ALA A 26 0.17 3.06 5.74
C ALA A 26 1.38 3.49 6.59
N ASP A 27 1.72 4.77 6.58
CA ASP A 27 2.86 5.32 7.33
C ASP A 27 2.64 5.16 8.86
N CYS A 28 1.45 5.47 9.37
CA CYS A 28 1.11 5.25 10.78
C CYS A 28 1.20 3.76 11.15
N THR A 29 0.65 2.87 10.32
CA THR A 29 0.63 1.42 10.60
C THR A 29 2.05 0.84 10.60
N ILE A 30 2.92 1.28 9.70
CA ILE A 30 4.34 0.86 9.68
C ILE A 30 5.01 1.23 11.00
N VAL A 31 4.87 2.47 11.45
CA VAL A 31 5.45 2.96 12.72
C VAL A 31 4.91 2.17 13.92
N GLU A 32 3.61 1.88 13.95
CA GLU A 32 3.00 1.09 15.03
C GLU A 32 3.55 -0.35 15.08
N LEU A 33 3.71 -1.00 13.93
CA LEU A 33 4.23 -2.35 13.84
C LEU A 33 5.72 -2.41 14.22
N GLU A 34 6.52 -1.43 13.80
CA GLU A 34 7.91 -1.31 14.23
C GLU A 34 8.03 -1.15 15.74
N HIS A 35 7.18 -0.32 16.36
CA HIS A 35 7.16 -0.18 17.82
C HIS A 35 6.74 -1.46 18.55
N GLN A 36 5.94 -2.31 17.90
CA GLN A 36 5.54 -3.63 18.43
C GLN A 36 6.60 -4.72 18.17
N GLY A 37 7.68 -4.42 17.44
CA GLY A 37 8.69 -5.40 17.02
C GLY A 37 8.23 -6.32 15.86
N GLU A 38 7.12 -5.97 15.20
CA GLU A 38 6.48 -6.74 14.13
C GLU A 38 7.06 -6.36 12.75
N PHE A 39 8.39 -6.48 12.60
CA PHE A 39 9.11 -5.97 11.43
C PHE A 39 8.70 -6.63 10.11
N ASP A 40 8.45 -7.95 10.11
CA ASP A 40 7.98 -8.66 8.91
C ASP A 40 6.64 -8.11 8.42
N ARG A 41 5.75 -7.73 9.35
CA ARG A 41 4.47 -7.12 9.00
C ARG A 41 4.68 -5.69 8.51
N ALA A 42 5.58 -4.93 9.15
CA ALA A 42 5.94 -3.59 8.70
C ALA A 42 6.49 -3.61 7.26
N ASP A 43 7.29 -4.61 6.89
CA ASP A 43 7.79 -4.79 5.51
C ASP A 43 6.66 -5.01 4.50
N ASN A 44 5.67 -5.86 4.80
CA ASN A 44 4.51 -6.02 3.93
C ASN A 44 3.72 -4.71 3.76
N TRP A 45 3.67 -3.86 4.79
CA TRP A 45 3.05 -2.54 4.70
C TRP A 45 3.87 -1.53 3.90
N ARG A 46 5.20 -1.64 3.89
CA ARG A 46 6.08 -0.83 3.02
C ARG A 46 5.84 -1.18 1.54
N ASP A 47 5.70 -2.46 1.23
CA ASP A 47 5.33 -2.89 -0.13
C ASP A 47 3.96 -2.32 -0.54
N LEU A 48 2.98 -2.38 0.36
CA LEU A 48 1.66 -1.78 0.12
C LEU A 48 1.74 -0.28 -0.09
N ARG A 49 2.50 0.44 0.74
CA ARG A 49 2.72 1.89 0.63
C ARG A 49 3.32 2.29 -0.72
N CYS A 50 4.29 1.52 -1.22
CA CYS A 50 4.85 1.73 -2.55
C CYS A 50 3.77 1.59 -3.63
N MET A 51 2.96 0.53 -3.58
CA MET A 51 1.85 0.36 -4.53
C MET A 51 0.81 1.49 -4.45
N LEU A 52 0.47 1.95 -3.23
CA LEU A 52 -0.42 3.10 -3.02
C LEU A 52 0.13 4.36 -3.69
N ARG A 53 1.44 4.63 -3.54
CA ARG A 53 2.10 5.78 -4.18
C ARG A 53 1.99 5.70 -5.70
N GLU A 54 2.32 4.55 -6.29
CA GLU A 54 2.26 4.36 -7.74
C GLU A 54 0.84 4.56 -8.30
N MET A 55 -0.18 4.10 -7.57
CA MET A 55 -1.59 4.30 -7.95
C MET A 55 -2.04 5.76 -7.80
N ILE A 56 -1.65 6.43 -6.72
CA ILE A 56 -2.01 7.84 -6.47
C ILE A 56 -1.34 8.77 -7.49
N ASP A 57 -0.08 8.48 -7.84
CA ASP A 57 0.65 9.21 -8.87
C ASP A 57 0.12 8.92 -10.30
N GLY A 58 -0.83 8.00 -10.44
CA GLY A 58 -1.46 7.63 -11.71
C GLY A 58 -0.58 6.74 -12.60
N ARG A 59 0.51 6.18 -12.06
CA ARG A 59 1.43 5.30 -12.80
C ARG A 59 0.92 3.87 -12.89
N VAL A 60 0.04 3.46 -11.98
CA VAL A 60 -0.55 2.12 -11.92
C VAL A 60 -2.07 2.22 -11.83
N ASN A 61 -2.79 1.44 -12.64
CA ASN A 61 -4.25 1.36 -12.57
C ASN A 61 -4.71 0.41 -11.44
N ARG A 62 -6.03 0.34 -11.22
CA ARG A 62 -6.64 -0.50 -10.17
C ARG A 62 -6.35 -2.00 -10.32
N ASP A 63 -5.99 -2.44 -11.52
CA ASP A 63 -5.64 -3.82 -11.84
C ASP A 63 -4.13 -4.09 -11.67
N GLY A 64 -3.34 -3.11 -11.23
CA GLY A 64 -1.90 -3.24 -11.06
C GLY A 64 -1.12 -3.10 -12.37
N GLN A 65 -1.77 -2.64 -13.44
CA GLN A 65 -1.12 -2.44 -14.73
C GLN A 65 -0.53 -1.03 -14.79
N THR A 66 0.70 -0.93 -15.28
CA THR A 66 1.36 0.36 -15.49
C THR A 66 0.60 1.14 -16.57
N ILE A 67 0.22 2.38 -16.26
CA ILE A 67 -0.35 3.34 -17.21
C ILE A 67 0.81 4.22 -17.66
N HIS A 68 1.14 4.15 -18.95
CA HIS A 68 2.13 5.04 -19.59
C HIS A 68 1.49 6.37 -19.99
#